data_AF-A0A832DE77-F1
#
_entry.id   AF-A0A832DE77-F1
#
_cell.length_a   1.000
_cell.length_b   1.000
_cell.length_c   1.000
_cell.angle_alpha   90.00
_cell.angle_beta   90.00
_cell.angle_gamma   90.00
#
_symmetry.space_group_name_H-M   'P 1'
#
loop_
_entity.id
_entity.type
_entity.pdbx_description
1 polymer ?
#
loop_
_entity_poly.entity_id
_entity_poly.type
_entity_poly.pdbx_seq_one_letter_code
_entity_poly.pdbx_strand_id
1 'polypeptide(L)'
;MNCLQLTLYPSITLALLDERFVKIFGVKKGVWAGDDLYISGRWYSPWRYINDAASDLRDAVQNLAERYGHCVGISTSPGDEDLLFVVAFLTQNTNYHTNVLRWTRALFSKTEDPAEIAEIAPSIGRSYQLRRLPQAVKRYLELGRPRDRRELLSIPGVGAKVADLYLLFTGDTTAAPVDKHFMRTAPRLGLRGRPPSPAHCRRYTCDTCPLAPRCLRAQAAEKLGRLAGWVQTLAYLADKGILSI
;
A
#
# COMPACT_ATOMS: atom_id res chain seq x y z
N MET A 1 2.04 -1.59 23.43
CA MET A 1 2.09 -1.35 21.97
C MET A 1 0.70 -1.64 21.41
N ASN A 2 0.01 -0.66 20.79
CA ASN A 2 -1.31 -0.91 20.20
C ASN A 2 -1.14 -1.53 18.81
N CYS A 3 -1.27 -2.85 18.71
CA CYS A 3 -1.04 -3.62 17.48
C CYS A 3 -1.95 -3.22 16.31
N LEU A 4 -3.21 -2.91 16.61
CA LEU A 4 -4.15 -2.44 15.62
C LEU A 4 -3.71 -1.09 15.04
N GLN A 5 -3.30 -0.16 15.90
CA GLN A 5 -2.77 1.13 15.46
C GLN A 5 -1.51 0.99 14.60
N LEU A 6 -0.57 0.10 14.97
CA LEU A 6 0.63 -0.14 14.17
C LEU A 6 0.31 -0.71 12.79
N THR A 7 -0.68 -1.60 12.71
CA THR A 7 -1.13 -2.19 11.45
C THR A 7 -1.86 -1.18 10.56
N LEU A 8 -2.71 -0.33 11.16
CA LEU A 8 -3.54 0.62 10.42
C LEU A 8 -2.78 1.90 10.02
N TYR A 9 -1.82 2.37 10.82
CA TYR A 9 -1.11 3.63 10.57
C TYR A 9 -0.49 3.72 9.15
N PRO A 10 0.24 2.71 8.64
CA PRO A 10 0.77 2.73 7.27
C PRO A 10 -0.25 2.29 6.21
N SER A 11 -1.43 1.78 6.61
CA SER A 11 -2.41 1.19 5.69
C SER A 11 -3.32 2.23 5.06
N ILE A 12 -3.56 2.10 3.76
CA ILE A 12 -4.56 2.93 3.08
C ILE A 12 -5.99 2.61 3.53
N THR A 13 -6.24 1.45 4.15
CA THR A 13 -7.53 1.08 4.75
C THR A 13 -7.92 2.04 5.88
N LEU A 14 -6.96 2.71 6.53
CA LEU A 14 -7.25 3.74 7.54
C LEU A 14 -8.14 4.87 7.00
N ALA A 15 -8.12 5.13 5.69
CA ALA A 15 -9.01 6.12 5.07
C ALA A 15 -10.49 5.75 5.10
N LEU A 16 -10.82 4.47 5.35
CA LEU A 16 -12.18 3.97 5.47
C LEU A 16 -12.71 4.00 6.92
N LEU A 17 -11.87 4.41 7.87
CA LEU A 17 -12.14 4.34 9.30
C LEU A 17 -12.23 5.74 9.94
N ASP A 18 -12.98 5.82 11.04
CA ASP A 18 -12.97 6.97 11.94
C ASP A 18 -11.79 6.91 12.94
N GLU A 19 -11.74 7.88 13.84
CA GLU A 19 -10.67 8.00 14.85
C GLU A 19 -10.73 6.90 15.93
N ARG A 20 -11.86 6.19 16.04
CA ARG A 20 -12.06 5.04 16.93
C ARG A 20 -11.83 3.71 16.22
N PHE A 21 -11.34 3.75 14.97
CA PHE A 21 -11.17 2.62 14.07
C PHE A 21 -12.47 1.89 13.72
N VAL A 22 -13.62 2.58 13.77
CA VAL A 22 -14.88 2.06 13.24
C VAL A 22 -14.94 2.35 11.75
N LYS A 23 -15.34 1.35 10.96
CA LYS A 23 -15.48 1.50 9.51
C LYS A 23 -16.68 2.38 9.17
N ILE A 24 -16.42 3.49 8.47
CA ILE A 24 -17.44 4.49 8.13
C ILE A 24 -17.68 4.60 6.63
N PHE A 25 -16.79 4.06 5.79
CA PHE A 25 -16.92 4.02 4.34
C PHE A 25 -16.81 2.59 3.80
N GLY A 26 -17.49 2.32 2.68
CA GLY A 26 -17.43 1.03 1.98
C GLY A 26 -18.35 -0.05 2.55
N VAL A 27 -18.03 -1.32 2.30
CA VAL A 27 -18.80 -2.46 2.81
C VAL A 27 -18.57 -2.66 4.32
N LYS A 28 -19.48 -3.33 5.04
CA LYS A 28 -19.33 -3.60 6.49
C LYS A 28 -19.14 -2.33 7.37
N LYS A 29 -19.84 -1.23 7.05
CA LYS A 29 -19.88 -0.04 7.92
C LYS A 29 -20.35 -0.39 9.33
N GLY A 30 -19.85 0.33 10.32
CA GLY A 30 -20.14 0.13 11.75
C GLY A 30 -19.29 -0.94 12.42
N VAL A 31 -18.56 -1.76 11.65
CA VAL A 31 -17.63 -2.75 12.23
C VAL A 31 -16.41 -2.05 12.80
N TRP A 32 -16.06 -2.37 14.05
CA TRP A 32 -14.79 -1.97 14.63
C TRP A 32 -13.65 -2.78 13.99
N ALA A 33 -12.60 -2.11 13.53
CA ALA A 33 -11.52 -2.73 12.75
C ALA A 33 -10.86 -3.93 13.44
N GLY A 34 -10.78 -3.92 14.78
CA GLY A 34 -10.20 -5.01 15.53
C GLY A 34 -11.06 -6.28 15.59
N ASP A 35 -12.33 -6.22 15.22
CA ASP A 35 -13.22 -7.40 15.17
C ASP A 35 -13.22 -8.09 13.80
N ASP A 36 -12.82 -7.39 12.74
CA ASP A 36 -12.73 -7.96 11.39
C ASP A 36 -11.32 -8.50 11.08
N LEU A 37 -11.24 -9.76 10.63
CA LEU A 37 -9.98 -10.45 10.33
C LEU A 37 -9.10 -9.72 9.30
N TYR A 38 -9.72 -9.08 8.30
CA TYR A 38 -9.01 -8.44 7.19
C TYR A 38 -8.60 -7.01 7.54
N ILE A 39 -9.52 -6.23 8.11
CA ILE A 39 -9.26 -4.83 8.50
C ILE A 39 -8.24 -4.78 9.65
N SER A 40 -8.30 -5.74 10.59
CA SER A 40 -7.30 -5.83 11.65
C SER A 40 -5.91 -6.28 11.14
N GLY A 41 -5.82 -6.74 9.90
CA GLY A 41 -4.62 -7.33 9.29
C GLY A 41 -4.21 -8.70 9.81
N ARG A 42 -5.04 -9.36 10.63
CA ARG A 42 -4.75 -10.68 11.24
C ARG A 42 -4.82 -11.84 10.25
N TRP A 43 -5.38 -11.62 9.06
CA TRP A 43 -5.36 -12.60 7.97
C TRP A 43 -3.92 -12.95 7.52
N TYR A 44 -2.98 -12.02 7.70
CA TYR A 44 -1.58 -12.19 7.35
C TYR A 44 -0.74 -12.52 8.59
N SER A 45 0.17 -13.50 8.47
CA SER A 45 1.16 -13.82 9.49
C SER A 45 2.54 -14.01 8.84
N PRO A 46 3.55 -13.19 9.19
CA PRO A 46 4.89 -13.29 8.59
C PRO A 46 5.58 -14.62 8.92
N TRP A 47 5.22 -15.25 10.04
CA TRP A 47 5.74 -16.56 10.46
C TRP A 47 5.53 -17.66 9.42
N ARG A 48 4.48 -17.55 8.60
CA ARG A 48 4.18 -18.51 7.53
C ARG A 48 5.16 -18.42 6.35
N TYR A 49 5.94 -17.34 6.27
CA TYR A 49 6.70 -16.97 5.09
C TYR A 49 8.19 -16.70 5.37
N ILE A 50 8.69 -16.97 6.58
CA ILE A 50 10.11 -16.77 6.95
C ILE A 50 11.06 -17.45 5.96
N ASN A 51 10.67 -18.64 5.47
CA ASN A 51 11.46 -19.42 4.53
C ASN A 51 11.44 -18.87 3.09
N ASP A 52 10.55 -17.93 2.76
CA ASP A 52 10.58 -17.21 1.48
C ASP A 52 11.75 -16.21 1.42
N ALA A 53 12.29 -15.81 2.58
CA ALA A 53 13.42 -14.90 2.63
C ALA A 53 14.70 -15.59 2.12
N ALA A 54 15.46 -14.87 1.30
CA ALA A 54 16.79 -15.25 0.86
C ALA A 54 17.69 -15.52 2.08
N SER A 55 18.65 -16.43 1.92
CA SER A 55 19.52 -16.88 3.02
C SER A 55 20.27 -15.73 3.70
N ASP A 56 20.68 -14.71 2.94
CA ASP A 56 21.37 -13.51 3.45
C ASP A 56 20.47 -12.56 4.26
N LEU A 57 19.14 -12.70 4.16
CA LEU A 57 18.17 -11.87 4.88
C LEU A 57 17.37 -12.63 5.95
N ARG A 58 17.48 -13.96 6.00
CA ARG A 58 16.62 -14.80 6.83
C ARG A 58 16.71 -14.46 8.32
N ASP A 59 17.92 -14.28 8.85
CA ASP A 59 18.12 -13.94 10.26
C ASP A 59 17.56 -12.55 10.59
N ALA A 60 17.74 -11.58 9.71
CA ALA A 60 17.18 -10.24 9.88
C ALA A 60 15.65 -10.26 9.89
N VAL A 61 15.04 -11.01 8.95
CA VAL A 61 13.59 -11.20 8.87
C VAL A 61 13.06 -11.94 10.11
N GLN A 62 13.74 -12.99 10.55
CA GLN A 62 13.35 -13.73 11.75
C GLN A 62 13.36 -12.83 12.99
N ASN A 63 14.42 -12.03 13.17
CA ASN A 63 14.50 -11.04 14.25
C ASN A 63 13.36 -10.01 14.20
N LEU A 64 12.90 -9.59 13.01
CA LEU A 64 11.73 -8.73 12.88
C LEU A 64 10.45 -9.46 13.24
N ALA A 65 10.29 -10.71 12.82
CA ALA A 65 9.11 -11.52 13.12
C ALA A 65 8.96 -11.80 14.61
N GLU A 66 10.07 -12.11 15.30
CA GLU A 66 10.11 -12.28 16.76
C GLU A 66 9.64 -11.01 17.49
N ARG A 67 10.03 -9.82 17.03
CA ARG A 67 9.65 -8.55 17.66
C ARG A 67 8.25 -8.08 17.30
N TYR A 68 7.84 -8.23 16.05
CA TYR A 68 6.68 -7.53 15.50
C TYR A 68 5.65 -8.45 14.84
N GLY A 69 5.98 -9.71 14.58
CA GLY A 69 5.16 -10.63 13.77
C GLY A 69 3.85 -11.05 14.43
N HIS A 70 3.73 -10.93 15.76
CA HIS A 70 2.46 -11.14 16.47
C HIS A 70 1.57 -9.89 16.55
N CYS A 71 2.09 -8.73 16.13
CA CYS A 71 1.46 -7.43 16.38
C CYS A 71 1.17 -6.66 15.10
N VAL A 72 2.12 -6.57 14.17
CA VAL A 72 1.96 -5.84 12.92
C VAL A 72 1.51 -6.80 11.83
N GLY A 73 0.30 -6.59 11.30
CA GLY A 73 -0.25 -7.29 10.14
C GLY A 73 -0.22 -6.44 8.87
N ILE A 74 -1.04 -6.82 7.89
CA ILE A 74 -1.30 -6.02 6.68
C ILE A 74 -2.81 -5.80 6.60
N SER A 75 -3.30 -4.59 6.89
CA SER A 75 -4.75 -4.32 6.84
C SER A 75 -5.25 -4.29 5.40
N THR A 76 -6.28 -5.08 5.08
CA THR A 76 -6.99 -5.03 3.80
C THR A 76 -8.48 -4.81 4.02
N SER A 77 -9.22 -4.49 2.95
CA SER A 77 -10.68 -4.33 3.02
C SER A 77 -11.34 -4.96 1.79
N PRO A 78 -11.53 -6.28 1.79
CA PRO A 78 -12.16 -6.98 0.66
C PRO A 78 -13.55 -6.40 0.35
N GLY A 79 -13.80 -6.08 -0.92
CA GLY A 79 -15.02 -5.44 -1.38
C GLY A 79 -14.96 -3.91 -1.48
N ASP A 80 -13.85 -3.29 -1.07
CA ASP A 80 -13.64 -1.83 -1.19
C ASP A 80 -12.49 -1.48 -2.15
N GLU A 81 -12.17 -2.36 -3.09
CA GLU A 81 -11.06 -2.17 -4.02
C GLU A 81 -11.14 -0.83 -4.77
N ASP A 82 -12.35 -0.42 -5.19
CA ASP A 82 -12.58 0.85 -5.87
C ASP A 82 -12.19 2.05 -4.99
N LEU A 83 -12.57 2.04 -3.70
CA LEU A 83 -12.21 3.08 -2.74
C LEU A 83 -10.70 3.05 -2.44
N LEU A 84 -10.12 1.86 -2.26
CA LEU A 84 -8.69 1.70 -1.99
C LEU A 84 -7.84 2.14 -3.19
N PHE A 85 -8.30 1.97 -4.43
CA PHE A 85 -7.65 2.51 -5.61
C PHE A 85 -7.61 4.05 -5.57
N VAL A 86 -8.73 4.69 -5.25
CA VAL A 86 -8.81 6.15 -5.08
C VAL A 86 -7.84 6.63 -4.00
N VAL A 87 -7.84 5.99 -2.82
CA VAL A 87 -6.94 6.35 -1.71
C VAL A 87 -5.48 6.21 -2.15
N ALA A 88 -5.12 5.07 -2.77
CA ALA A 88 -3.77 4.81 -3.25
C ALA A 88 -3.30 5.89 -4.24
N PHE A 89 -4.16 6.27 -5.19
CA PHE A 89 -3.87 7.32 -6.17
C PHE A 89 -3.62 8.68 -5.50
N LEU A 90 -4.40 9.03 -4.48
CA LEU A 90 -4.26 10.31 -3.78
C LEU A 90 -2.97 10.40 -2.94
N THR A 91 -2.29 9.29 -2.63
CA THR A 91 -1.04 9.27 -1.83
C THR A 91 0.21 9.78 -2.56
N GLN A 92 0.09 10.19 -3.82
CA GLN A 92 1.21 10.68 -4.61
C GLN A 92 1.79 11.98 -4.02
N ASN A 93 3.07 11.97 -3.63
CA ASN A 93 3.85 13.13 -3.17
C ASN A 93 3.10 14.06 -2.18
N THR A 94 2.41 13.49 -1.21
CA THR A 94 1.65 14.24 -0.20
C THR A 94 1.71 13.54 1.16
N ASN A 95 1.23 14.22 2.19
CA ASN A 95 1.12 13.62 3.52
C ASN A 95 -0.18 12.81 3.62
N TYR A 96 -0.05 11.52 3.92
CA TYR A 96 -1.17 10.60 4.07
C TYR A 96 -2.11 11.02 5.20
N HIS A 97 -1.58 11.21 6.41
CA HIS A 97 -2.36 11.46 7.62
C HIS A 97 -3.01 12.86 7.69
N THR A 98 -2.63 13.79 6.83
CA THR A 98 -3.27 15.12 6.77
C THR A 98 -4.07 15.30 5.49
N ASN A 99 -3.42 15.31 4.33
CA ASN A 99 -4.07 15.66 3.08
C ASN A 99 -4.95 14.53 2.55
N VAL A 100 -4.43 13.29 2.50
CA VAL A 100 -5.16 12.16 1.92
C VAL A 100 -6.38 11.81 2.76
N LEU A 101 -6.23 11.67 4.09
CA LEU A 101 -7.36 11.41 4.98
C LEU A 101 -8.43 12.51 4.91
N ARG A 102 -8.03 13.78 4.80
CA ARG A 102 -9.00 14.88 4.62
C ARG A 102 -9.74 14.79 3.29
N TRP A 103 -9.03 14.57 2.18
CA TRP A 103 -9.65 14.49 0.85
C TRP A 103 -10.58 13.29 0.72
N THR A 104 -10.15 12.13 1.21
CA THR A 104 -10.95 10.89 1.18
C THR A 104 -12.22 11.04 2.02
N ARG A 105 -12.14 11.61 3.23
CA ARG A 105 -13.34 11.95 4.02
C ARG A 105 -14.29 12.89 3.30
N ALA A 106 -13.78 13.93 2.65
CA ALA A 106 -14.59 14.88 1.90
C ALA A 106 -15.25 14.28 0.65
N LEU A 107 -14.59 13.31 0.01
CA LEU A 107 -15.11 12.57 -1.14
C LEU A 107 -16.15 11.52 -0.71
N PHE A 108 -15.75 10.61 0.17
CA PHE A 108 -16.54 9.42 0.52
C PHE A 108 -17.78 9.75 1.34
N SER A 109 -17.81 10.91 2.01
CA SER A 109 -19.04 11.44 2.64
C SER A 109 -20.09 11.91 1.64
N LYS A 110 -19.72 12.16 0.38
CA LYS A 110 -20.65 12.55 -0.68
C LYS A 110 -21.13 11.36 -1.48
N THR A 111 -20.21 10.45 -1.82
CA THR A 111 -20.50 9.24 -2.59
C THR A 111 -19.36 8.23 -2.46
N GLU A 112 -19.70 6.95 -2.58
CA GLU A 112 -18.74 5.84 -2.63
C GLU A 112 -18.67 5.20 -4.02
N ASP A 113 -19.45 5.72 -4.98
CA ASP A 113 -19.34 5.31 -6.37
C ASP A 113 -18.08 5.93 -7.00
N PRO A 114 -17.17 5.14 -7.61
CA PRO A 114 -15.92 5.65 -8.16
C PRO A 114 -16.14 6.64 -9.30
N ALA A 115 -17.18 6.49 -10.13
CA ALA A 115 -17.44 7.42 -11.24
C ALA A 115 -17.90 8.78 -10.71
N GLU A 116 -18.78 8.82 -9.70
CA GLU A 116 -19.17 10.07 -9.06
C GLU A 116 -18.02 10.70 -8.27
N ILE A 117 -17.20 9.90 -7.58
CA ILE A 117 -15.96 10.37 -6.93
C ILE A 117 -15.06 11.10 -7.94
N ALA A 118 -14.89 10.52 -9.12
CA ALA A 118 -14.09 11.10 -10.20
C ALA A 118 -14.61 12.49 -10.62
N GLU A 119 -15.92 12.67 -10.73
CA GLU A 119 -16.54 13.95 -11.09
C GLU A 119 -16.36 15.01 -10.00
N ILE A 120 -16.53 14.62 -8.73
CA ILE A 120 -16.51 15.56 -7.60
C ILE A 120 -15.08 15.95 -7.21
N ALA A 121 -14.09 15.08 -7.40
CA ALA A 121 -12.73 15.28 -6.88
C ALA A 121 -12.08 16.63 -7.21
N PRO A 122 -12.15 17.17 -8.44
CA PRO A 122 -11.60 18.50 -8.73
C PRO A 122 -12.20 19.63 -7.89
N SER A 123 -13.44 19.50 -7.39
CA SER A 123 -14.10 20.49 -6.55
C SER A 123 -13.64 20.47 -5.09
N ILE A 124 -13.11 19.33 -4.61
CA ILE A 124 -12.63 19.17 -3.22
C ILE A 124 -11.39 20.02 -2.93
N GLY A 125 -10.61 20.37 -3.97
CA GLY A 125 -9.46 21.23 -3.82
C GLY A 125 -8.57 21.31 -5.07
N ARG A 126 -7.62 22.23 -5.03
CA ARG A 126 -6.77 22.57 -6.19
C ARG A 126 -5.58 21.62 -6.41
N SER A 127 -5.45 20.55 -5.61
CA SER A 127 -4.29 19.66 -5.70
C SER A 127 -4.26 18.92 -7.04
N TYR A 128 -3.06 18.66 -7.58
CA TYR A 128 -2.95 17.98 -8.87
C TYR A 128 -3.49 16.54 -8.82
N GLN A 129 -3.42 15.88 -7.66
CA GLN A 129 -3.95 14.53 -7.44
C GLN A 129 -5.46 14.53 -7.67
N LEU A 130 -6.19 15.47 -7.05
CA LEU A 130 -7.63 15.63 -7.21
C LEU A 130 -8.01 15.95 -8.66
N ARG A 131 -7.25 16.83 -9.33
CA ARG A 131 -7.50 17.18 -10.74
C ARG A 131 -7.24 16.04 -11.72
N ARG A 132 -6.32 15.12 -11.39
CA ARG A 132 -5.95 13.98 -12.26
C ARG A 132 -6.72 12.70 -11.95
N LEU A 133 -7.34 12.60 -10.77
CA LEU A 133 -8.14 11.46 -10.36
C LEU A 133 -9.21 11.07 -11.40
N PRO A 134 -9.96 11.99 -12.02
CA PRO A 134 -11.00 11.59 -12.98
C PRO A 134 -10.46 10.76 -14.14
N GLN A 135 -9.32 11.15 -14.72
CA GLN A 135 -8.70 10.40 -15.81
C GLN A 135 -8.24 9.01 -15.37
N ALA A 136 -7.69 8.91 -14.16
CA ALA A 136 -7.19 7.65 -13.63
C ALA A 136 -8.34 6.68 -13.31
N VAL A 137 -9.39 7.16 -12.65
CA VAL A 137 -10.56 6.34 -12.29
C VAL A 137 -11.32 5.89 -13.53
N LYS A 138 -11.54 6.77 -14.51
CA LYS A 138 -12.14 6.38 -15.79
C LYS A 138 -11.37 5.21 -16.42
N ARG A 139 -10.05 5.31 -16.52
CA ARG A 139 -9.23 4.26 -17.12
C ARG A 139 -9.20 2.97 -16.28
N TYR A 140 -9.23 3.09 -14.95
CA TYR A 140 -9.34 1.95 -14.03
C TYR A 140 -10.63 1.16 -14.25
N LEU A 141 -11.76 1.86 -14.40
CA LEU A 141 -13.06 1.24 -14.66
C LEU A 141 -13.13 0.63 -16.07
N GLU A 142 -12.62 1.32 -17.11
CA GLU A 142 -12.54 0.79 -18.48
C GLU A 142 -11.70 -0.50 -18.59
N LEU A 143 -10.66 -0.63 -17.77
CA LEU A 143 -9.83 -1.83 -17.69
C LEU A 143 -10.46 -2.95 -16.84
N GLY A 144 -11.67 -2.75 -16.32
CA GLY A 144 -12.35 -3.78 -15.51
C GLY A 144 -11.74 -3.97 -14.13
N ARG A 145 -11.28 -2.89 -13.48
CA ARG A 145 -10.72 -2.91 -12.12
C ARG A 145 -9.50 -3.84 -11.98
N PRO A 146 -8.43 -3.59 -12.76
CA PRO A 146 -7.32 -4.50 -12.90
C PRO A 146 -6.63 -4.81 -11.56
N ARG A 147 -6.20 -6.06 -11.42
CA ARG A 147 -5.36 -6.56 -10.31
C ARG A 147 -3.96 -6.97 -10.77
N ASP A 148 -3.67 -6.82 -12.05
CA ASP A 148 -2.33 -6.97 -12.59
C ASP A 148 -1.54 -5.65 -12.52
N ARG A 149 -0.26 -5.75 -12.14
CA ARG A 149 0.60 -4.59 -11.97
C ARG A 149 0.86 -3.84 -13.27
N ARG A 150 1.00 -4.55 -14.40
CA ARG A 150 1.27 -3.94 -15.71
C ARG A 150 0.06 -3.17 -16.22
N GLU A 151 -1.14 -3.73 -16.05
CA GLU A 151 -2.39 -3.03 -16.35
C GLU A 151 -2.55 -1.77 -15.50
N LEU A 152 -2.30 -1.86 -14.19
CA LEU A 152 -2.32 -0.69 -13.29
C LEU A 152 -1.34 0.40 -13.75
N LEU A 153 -0.12 0.04 -14.15
CA LEU A 153 0.89 0.98 -14.64
C LEU A 153 0.55 1.63 -16.00
N SER A 154 -0.43 1.08 -16.73
CA SER A 154 -0.95 1.69 -17.94
C SER A 154 -1.93 2.84 -17.66
N ILE A 155 -2.45 2.93 -16.42
CA ILE A 155 -3.39 3.98 -16.02
C ILE A 155 -2.67 5.33 -15.90
N PRO A 156 -3.15 6.40 -16.55
CA PRO A 156 -2.55 7.72 -16.45
C PRO A 156 -2.41 8.20 -15.00
N GLY A 157 -1.18 8.55 -14.61
CA GLY A 157 -0.87 9.01 -13.25
C GLY A 157 -0.65 7.89 -12.23
N VAL A 158 -0.85 6.63 -12.57
CA VAL A 158 -0.43 5.50 -11.73
C VAL A 158 1.03 5.18 -12.02
N GLY A 159 1.86 5.34 -10.98
CA GLY A 159 3.27 4.93 -10.98
C GLY A 159 3.49 3.67 -10.14
N ALA A 160 4.73 3.16 -10.13
CA ALA A 160 5.11 1.94 -9.40
C ALA A 160 4.65 1.95 -7.94
N LYS A 161 4.91 3.03 -7.20
CA LYS A 161 4.44 3.18 -5.80
C LYS A 161 2.93 2.99 -5.68
N VAL A 162 2.14 3.67 -6.51
CA VAL A 162 0.67 3.63 -6.42
C VAL A 162 0.14 2.24 -6.75
N ALA A 163 0.66 1.62 -7.81
CA ALA A 163 0.29 0.27 -8.20
C ALA A 163 0.63 -0.74 -7.09
N ASP A 164 1.88 -0.73 -6.59
CA ASP A 164 2.32 -1.64 -5.54
C ASP A 164 1.56 -1.38 -4.21
N LEU A 165 1.16 -0.12 -3.92
CA LEU A 165 0.38 0.23 -2.73
C LEU A 165 -1.04 -0.31 -2.79
N TYR A 166 -1.71 -0.15 -3.93
CA TYR A 166 -3.02 -0.72 -4.17
C TYR A 166 -2.98 -2.25 -4.11
N LEU A 167 -2.00 -2.89 -4.77
CA LEU A 167 -1.84 -4.34 -4.76
C LEU A 167 -1.61 -4.89 -3.36
N LEU A 168 -0.72 -4.28 -2.58
CA LEU A 168 -0.43 -4.68 -1.20
C LEU A 168 -1.70 -4.69 -0.34
N PHE A 169 -2.42 -3.57 -0.34
CA PHE A 169 -3.59 -3.38 0.52
C PHE A 169 -4.88 -3.98 -0.05
N THR A 170 -4.77 -4.69 -1.17
CA THR A 170 -5.83 -5.53 -1.70
C THR A 170 -5.46 -7.02 -1.72
N GLY A 171 -4.28 -7.41 -1.21
CA GLY A 171 -3.95 -8.80 -0.88
C GLY A 171 -2.65 -9.35 -1.47
N ASP A 172 -1.96 -8.64 -2.36
CA ASP A 172 -0.66 -9.08 -2.89
C ASP A 172 0.48 -8.72 -1.93
N THR A 173 0.82 -9.65 -1.05
CA THR A 173 1.89 -9.49 -0.04
C THR A 173 3.30 -9.40 -0.63
N THR A 174 3.48 -9.75 -1.90
CA THR A 174 4.77 -9.60 -2.60
C THR A 174 4.98 -8.18 -3.13
N ALA A 175 3.92 -7.37 -3.19
CA ALA A 175 4.00 -5.97 -3.55
C ALA A 175 4.61 -5.14 -2.43
N ALA A 176 5.72 -4.47 -2.73
CA ALA A 176 6.42 -3.57 -1.82
C ALA A 176 6.47 -2.15 -2.42
N PRO A 177 5.61 -1.22 -1.94
CA PRO A 177 5.61 0.16 -2.38
C PRO A 177 6.97 0.84 -2.10
N VAL A 178 7.71 1.15 -3.15
CA VAL A 178 8.98 1.89 -3.01
C VAL A 178 8.72 3.39 -2.95
N ASP A 179 8.71 3.92 -1.74
CA ASP A 179 8.64 5.35 -1.46
C ASP A 179 9.91 5.85 -0.74
N LYS A 180 9.94 7.12 -0.36
CA LYS A 180 11.09 7.72 0.34
C LYS A 180 11.38 7.05 1.68
N HIS A 181 10.36 6.52 2.36
CA HIS A 181 10.50 5.89 3.66
C HIS A 181 11.21 4.55 3.48
N PHE A 182 10.74 3.73 2.54
CA PHE A 182 11.37 2.46 2.25
C PHE A 182 12.79 2.63 1.66
N MET A 183 13.01 3.62 0.80
CA MET A 183 14.34 3.94 0.28
C MET A 183 15.37 4.28 1.39
N ARG A 184 14.94 4.86 2.51
CA ARG A 184 15.82 5.22 3.64
C ARG A 184 16.08 4.05 4.59
N THR A 185 15.11 3.17 4.77
CA THR A 185 15.19 2.09 5.76
C THR A 185 15.64 0.75 5.17
N ALA A 186 15.33 0.47 3.89
CA ALA A 186 15.73 -0.75 3.21
C ALA A 186 17.24 -1.08 3.31
N PRO A 187 18.18 -0.12 3.23
CA PRO A 187 19.60 -0.42 3.38
C PRO A 187 19.99 -1.02 4.73
N ARG A 188 19.26 -0.69 5.80
CA ARG A 188 19.47 -1.26 7.15
C ARG A 188 19.04 -2.73 7.22
N LEU A 189 18.16 -3.14 6.32
CA LEU A 189 17.65 -4.51 6.17
C LEU A 189 18.41 -5.31 5.11
N GLY A 190 19.56 -4.82 4.62
CA GLY A 190 20.36 -5.49 3.59
C GLY A 190 19.89 -5.28 2.15
N LEU A 191 18.87 -4.43 1.92
CA LEU A 191 18.34 -4.13 0.59
C LEU A 191 18.87 -2.77 0.09
N ARG A 192 19.75 -2.77 -0.92
CA ARG A 192 20.46 -1.56 -1.41
C ARG A 192 20.07 -1.14 -2.83
N GLY A 193 18.87 -1.51 -3.27
CA GLY A 193 18.38 -1.20 -4.60
C GLY A 193 18.07 0.29 -4.83
N ARG A 194 17.94 0.66 -6.10
CA ARG A 194 17.49 1.97 -6.58
C ARG A 194 15.97 2.01 -6.74
N PRO A 195 15.33 3.19 -6.74
CA PRO A 195 13.89 3.26 -6.97
C PRO A 195 13.50 2.70 -8.35
N PRO A 196 12.28 2.16 -8.49
CA PRO A 196 11.78 1.66 -9.77
C PRO A 196 11.76 2.77 -10.83
N SER A 197 12.22 2.45 -12.04
CA SER A 197 12.19 3.38 -13.18
C SER A 197 10.83 3.31 -13.89
N PRO A 198 10.05 4.40 -13.95
CA PRO A 198 8.74 4.40 -14.63
C PRO A 198 8.83 3.97 -16.10
N ALA A 199 9.87 4.39 -16.81
CA ALA A 199 10.09 4.02 -18.21
C ALA A 199 10.26 2.50 -18.39
N HIS A 200 10.97 1.85 -17.47
CA HIS A 200 11.19 0.40 -17.53
C HIS A 200 9.99 -0.38 -17.01
N CYS A 201 9.37 0.06 -15.92
CA CYS A 201 8.19 -0.61 -15.36
C CYS A 201 7.00 -0.66 -16.35
N ARG A 202 6.92 0.27 -17.31
CA ARG A 202 5.91 0.22 -18.39
C ARG A 202 6.24 -0.77 -19.51
N ARG A 203 7.51 -1.13 -19.68
CA ARG A 203 7.99 -1.98 -20.77
C ARG A 203 8.24 -3.42 -20.34
N TYR A 204 8.62 -3.62 -19.09
CA TYR A 204 9.07 -4.91 -18.56
C TYR A 204 8.30 -5.28 -17.29
N THR A 205 8.05 -6.56 -17.13
CA THR A 205 7.71 -7.17 -15.85
C THR A 205 8.97 -7.32 -15.00
N CYS A 206 8.84 -7.49 -13.68
CA CYS A 206 10.02 -7.49 -12.79
C CYS A 206 10.97 -8.67 -13.05
N ASP A 207 10.45 -9.81 -13.52
CA ASP A 207 11.18 -11.01 -13.92
C ASP A 207 12.02 -10.83 -15.20
N THR A 208 11.58 -9.97 -16.12
CA THR A 208 12.28 -9.71 -17.40
C THR A 208 12.99 -8.36 -17.45
N CYS A 209 12.90 -7.55 -16.39
CA CYS A 209 13.43 -6.19 -16.41
C CYS A 209 14.96 -6.18 -16.28
N PRO A 210 15.70 -5.53 -17.19
CA PRO A 210 17.16 -5.45 -17.11
C PRO A 210 17.66 -4.67 -15.88
N LEU A 211 16.79 -3.86 -15.26
CA LEU A 211 17.11 -3.15 -14.02
C LEU A 211 16.77 -3.95 -12.76
N ALA A 212 16.15 -5.13 -12.86
CA ALA A 212 15.70 -5.91 -11.72
C ALA A 212 16.80 -6.14 -10.66
N PRO A 213 18.05 -6.54 -11.02
CA PRO A 213 19.10 -6.76 -10.03
C PRO A 213 19.49 -5.52 -9.21
N ARG A 214 19.14 -4.31 -9.69
CA ARG A 214 19.45 -3.03 -9.04
C ARG A 214 18.20 -2.25 -8.64
N CYS A 215 17.00 -2.81 -8.82
CA CYS A 215 15.73 -2.17 -8.49
C CYS A 215 15.26 -2.64 -7.11
N LEU A 216 15.01 -1.71 -6.19
CA LEU A 216 14.62 -2.03 -4.81
C LEU A 216 13.31 -2.83 -4.76
N ARG A 217 12.34 -2.52 -5.64
CA ARG A 217 11.08 -3.28 -5.70
C ARG A 217 11.34 -4.73 -6.12
N ALA A 218 12.16 -4.94 -7.14
CA ALA A 218 12.47 -6.28 -7.64
C ALA A 218 13.28 -7.07 -6.60
N GLN A 219 14.32 -6.46 -6.01
CA GLN A 219 15.08 -7.05 -4.92
C GLN A 219 14.21 -7.41 -3.72
N ALA A 220 13.27 -6.55 -3.32
CA ALA A 220 12.35 -6.85 -2.22
C ALA A 220 11.47 -8.05 -2.55
N ALA A 221 10.86 -8.09 -3.74
CA ALA A 221 10.02 -9.21 -4.15
C ALA A 221 10.82 -10.53 -4.27
N GLU A 222 12.01 -10.49 -4.85
CA GLU A 222 12.88 -11.66 -5.05
C GLU A 222 13.45 -12.18 -3.72
N LYS A 223 13.96 -11.29 -2.87
CA LYS A 223 14.67 -11.68 -1.64
C LYS A 223 13.77 -11.87 -0.43
N LEU A 224 12.55 -11.31 -0.42
CA LEU A 224 11.63 -11.43 0.71
C LEU A 224 10.36 -12.22 0.36
N GLY A 225 10.05 -12.43 -0.92
CA GLY A 225 8.83 -13.11 -1.33
C GLY A 225 7.58 -12.49 -0.72
N ARG A 226 6.75 -13.31 -0.07
CA ARG A 226 5.50 -12.88 0.59
C ARG A 226 5.71 -12.06 1.86
N LEU A 227 6.95 -11.80 2.27
CA LEU A 227 7.28 -10.87 3.34
C LEU A 227 7.50 -9.44 2.85
N ALA A 228 7.63 -9.21 1.53
CA ALA A 228 8.05 -7.93 0.98
C ALA A 228 7.16 -6.76 1.43
N GLY A 229 5.84 -6.91 1.32
CA GLY A 229 4.88 -5.89 1.77
C GLY A 229 4.86 -5.66 3.28
N TRP A 230 5.03 -6.72 4.07
CA TRP A 230 5.09 -6.63 5.52
C TRP A 230 6.38 -5.94 6.01
N VAL A 231 7.53 -6.30 5.42
CA VAL A 231 8.81 -5.63 5.70
C VAL A 231 8.74 -4.16 5.29
N GLN A 232 8.12 -3.84 4.14
CA GLN A 232 7.89 -2.45 3.72
C GLN A 232 7.02 -1.69 4.74
N THR A 233 6.01 -2.35 5.32
CA THR A 233 5.15 -1.79 6.37
C THR A 233 5.96 -1.45 7.63
N LEU A 234 6.81 -2.36 8.10
CA LEU A 234 7.72 -2.10 9.23
C LEU A 234 8.72 -0.98 8.92
N ALA A 235 9.27 -0.96 7.71
CA ALA A 235 10.15 0.10 7.23
C ALA A 235 9.51 1.48 7.29
N TYR A 236 8.21 1.60 6.96
CA TYR A 236 7.47 2.85 7.08
C TYR A 236 7.33 3.28 8.55
N LEU A 237 6.94 2.36 9.43
CA LEU A 237 6.79 2.63 10.86
C LEU A 237 8.13 3.02 11.52
N ALA A 238 9.22 2.36 11.14
CA ALA A 238 10.56 2.66 11.63
C ALA A 238 11.02 4.06 11.23
N ASP A 239 10.84 4.41 9.96
CA ASP A 239 11.20 5.74 9.45
C ASP A 239 10.39 6.87 10.13
N LYS A 240 9.17 6.56 10.56
CA LYS A 240 8.30 7.45 11.33
C LYS A 240 8.68 7.54 12.81
N GLY A 241 9.66 6.78 13.28
CA GLY A 241 10.07 6.72 14.68
C GLY A 241 9.07 6.00 15.59
N ILE A 242 8.14 5.22 15.03
CA ILE A 242 7.11 4.51 15.79
C ILE A 242 7.66 3.18 16.34
N LEU A 243 8.58 2.54 15.61
CA LEU A 243 9.29 1.33 16.04
C LEU A 243 10.77 1.39 15.67
N SER A 244 11.56 0.44 16.16
CA SER A 244 12.99 0.32 15.87
C SER A 244 13.29 -0.92 15.02
N ILE A 245 14.05 -0.76 13.94
CA ILE A 245 14.61 -1.86 13.13
C ILE A 245 16.10 -1.68 12.93
#